data_AF-A0A8T4V232-F1
#
_entry.id   AF-A0A8T4V232-F1
#
_cell.length_a   1.000
_cell.length_b   1.000
_cell.length_c   1.000
_cell.angle_alpha   90.00
_cell.angle_beta   90.00
_cell.angle_gamma   90.00
#
_symmetry.space_group_name_H-M   'P 1'
#
loop_
_entity.id
_entity.type
_entity.pdbx_description
1 polymer ?
#
loop_
_entity_poly.entity_id
_entity_poly.type
_entity_poly.pdbx_seq_one_letter_code
_entity_poly.pdbx_strand_id
1 'polypeptide(L)'
;METNRKYKKYLNKMNAKELFKDKHNIVLILILLFAFITRMYFFFYTIDQPVWWDESQYIEQAKRLGLDLETNDIWYYRRTMLLSVFWSFFYKIGLGEITLRFTEVLFSMLLVYATFLVGKEMFNRKIGLLAAFGVAISRIILFETSRLLTSVPSAALMMLAVYFFYKGYLKNYNVKQIYLFGLFAGFALNIRFASFLSIFSFGIIYLIKEKGKFWKNKHTIGAFLLIFLLLTPFIYLYNKNYPLGIKDFIKHYSVSAPEENALLFGSKGLIEYSKVLPENMSLILFLAFIFGTFLLLDFILAPDYLFKEPNLQKNLFLFLFILPPFIYHSTKSLYVEERYLIGILPVVFIIAGYGLYKIFTYLTNYNKYVVFSLFSILLIIIAGLQIDSAKDIISNKKDSYQQIKEAALWMKENSLPSDIIISNSIPQNQYYSDRSTYYLEEEQEILKLNPKYYVVSIFERSAQSFLEYPEKNPDKWKGIKVYYLDQEKTQPSLAIYEYIGN
;
A
#
# COMPACT_ATOMS: atom_id res chain seq x y z
N MET A 1 -5.44 45.50 -0.29
CA MET A 1 -3.98 45.30 -0.03
C MET A 1 -3.63 45.15 1.46
N GLU A 2 -4.43 45.64 2.42
CA GLU A 2 -4.11 45.52 3.87
C GLU A 2 -4.20 44.10 4.45
N THR A 3 -5.08 43.24 3.95
CA THR A 3 -5.22 41.84 4.40
C THR A 3 -3.95 41.02 4.18
N ASN A 4 -3.16 41.35 3.16
CA ASN A 4 -1.89 40.68 2.86
C ASN A 4 -0.76 41.05 3.84
N ARG A 5 -0.77 42.27 4.42
CA ARG A 5 0.25 42.68 5.41
C ARG A 5 0.05 41.99 6.76
N LYS A 6 -1.21 41.80 7.20
CA LYS A 6 -1.52 41.07 8.45
C LYS A 6 -1.15 39.59 8.35
N TYR A 7 -1.37 38.97 7.20
CA TYR A 7 -1.01 37.57 6.95
C TYR A 7 0.51 37.35 6.89
N LYS A 8 1.25 38.27 6.25
CA LYS A 8 2.73 38.22 6.21
C LYS A 8 3.36 38.38 7.60
N LYS A 9 2.73 39.15 8.49
CA LYS A 9 3.17 39.31 9.90
C LYS A 9 2.89 38.05 10.75
N TYR A 10 1.80 37.33 10.47
CA TYR A 10 1.47 36.06 11.13
C TYR A 10 2.38 34.90 10.69
N LEU A 11 2.78 34.86 9.42
CA LEU A 11 3.69 33.82 8.91
C LEU A 11 5.15 34.03 9.34
N ASN A 12 5.57 35.26 9.62
CA ASN A 12 6.98 35.55 9.89
C ASN A 12 7.49 35.16 11.29
N LYS A 13 6.64 34.75 12.24
CA LYS A 13 7.09 34.17 13.53
C LYS A 13 6.02 33.26 14.13
N MET A 14 5.70 32.14 13.48
CA MET A 14 5.19 31.01 14.26
C MET A 14 6.36 30.51 15.12
N ASN A 15 6.52 31.11 16.29
CA ASN A 15 7.58 30.75 17.22
C ASN A 15 7.34 29.28 17.61
N ALA A 16 8.36 28.42 17.60
CA ALA A 16 8.22 27.02 18.01
C ALA A 16 7.49 26.89 19.36
N LYS A 17 7.66 27.89 20.24
CA LYS A 17 6.93 28.01 21.52
C LYS A 17 5.40 28.03 21.37
N GLU A 18 4.84 28.56 20.30
CA GLU A 18 3.39 28.57 20.06
C GLU A 18 2.84 27.19 19.68
N LEU A 19 3.66 26.36 19.02
CA LEU A 19 3.28 24.97 18.72
C LEU A 19 2.98 24.20 20.02
N PHE A 20 3.82 24.40 21.04
CA PHE A 20 3.69 23.77 22.36
C PHE A 20 2.63 24.41 23.28
N LYS A 21 2.01 25.53 22.91
CA LYS A 21 0.91 26.10 23.71
C LYS A 21 -0.37 25.28 23.61
N ASP A 22 -0.60 24.61 22.48
CA ASP A 22 -1.78 23.80 22.27
C ASP A 22 -1.53 22.34 22.66
N LYS A 23 -2.28 21.86 23.66
CA LYS A 23 -2.18 20.48 24.15
C LYS A 23 -2.39 19.45 23.04
N HIS A 24 -3.23 19.72 22.04
CA HIS A 24 -3.45 18.78 20.93
C HIS A 24 -2.22 18.66 20.03
N ASN A 25 -1.45 19.74 19.86
CA ASN A 25 -0.22 19.69 19.09
C ASN A 25 0.84 18.87 19.82
N ILE A 26 0.95 19.00 21.14
CA ILE A 26 1.83 18.16 21.95
C ILE A 26 1.46 16.69 21.78
N VAL A 27 0.18 16.34 21.91
CA VAL A 27 -0.28 14.94 21.73
C VAL A 27 0.02 14.45 20.32
N LEU A 28 -0.18 15.27 19.28
CA LEU A 28 0.18 14.89 17.91
C LEU A 28 1.69 14.64 17.78
N ILE A 29 2.55 15.50 18.34
CA ILE A 29 3.99 15.31 18.31
C ILE A 29 4.38 14.01 19.03
N LEU A 30 3.75 13.71 20.17
CA LEU A 30 3.99 12.45 20.89
C LEU A 30 3.55 11.24 20.06
N ILE A 31 2.40 11.30 19.38
CA ILE A 31 1.95 10.24 18.46
C ILE A 31 2.94 10.07 17.31
N LEU A 32 3.40 11.16 16.70
CA LEU A 32 4.36 11.10 15.60
C LEU A 32 5.73 10.58 16.05
N LEU A 33 6.20 11.01 17.22
CA LEU A 33 7.46 10.53 17.79
C LEU A 33 7.36 9.03 18.11
N PHE A 34 6.28 8.60 18.76
CA PHE A 34 6.01 7.20 19.03
C PHE A 34 5.93 6.38 17.74
N ALA A 35 5.15 6.85 16.76
CA ALA A 35 5.03 6.21 15.45
C ALA A 35 6.37 6.05 14.75
N PHE A 36 7.23 7.08 14.82
CA PHE A 36 8.57 7.07 14.25
C PHE A 36 9.47 6.07 14.97
N ILE A 37 9.50 6.09 16.32
CA ILE A 37 10.30 5.15 17.12
C ILE A 37 9.92 3.70 16.81
N THR A 38 8.62 3.38 16.79
CA THR A 38 8.15 2.02 16.49
C THR A 38 8.53 1.59 15.08
N ARG A 39 8.42 2.48 14.09
CA ARG A 39 8.83 2.19 12.71
C ARG A 39 10.34 2.05 12.57
N MET A 40 11.13 2.86 13.28
CA MET A 40 12.59 2.73 13.31
C MET A 40 13.02 1.41 13.96
N TYR A 41 12.35 0.98 15.02
CA TYR A 41 12.58 -0.34 15.63
C TYR A 41 12.41 -1.46 14.59
N PHE A 42 11.28 -1.48 13.87
CA PHE A 42 11.06 -2.50 12.83
C PHE A 42 11.98 -2.33 11.62
N PHE A 43 12.28 -1.10 11.22
CA PHE A 43 13.22 -0.80 10.14
C PHE A 43 14.60 -1.41 10.41
N PHE A 44 15.17 -1.19 11.60
CA PHE A 44 16.46 -1.81 11.95
C PHE A 44 16.35 -3.33 12.10
N TYR A 45 15.19 -3.83 12.55
CA TYR A 45 14.95 -5.26 12.67
C TYR A 45 14.88 -5.99 11.32
N THR A 46 14.43 -5.31 10.26
CA THR A 46 14.22 -5.86 8.91
C THR A 46 15.14 -5.25 7.85
N ILE A 47 16.22 -4.55 8.24
CA ILE A 47 17.08 -3.83 7.29
C ILE A 47 17.75 -4.78 6.27
N ASP A 48 18.07 -6.00 6.69
CA ASP A 48 18.73 -7.02 5.87
C ASP A 48 17.78 -8.07 5.29
N GLN A 49 16.47 -7.91 5.53
CA GLN A 49 15.43 -8.84 5.09
C GLN A 49 15.48 -9.05 3.57
N PRO A 50 15.45 -10.30 3.07
CA PRO A 50 15.31 -10.58 1.65
C PRO A 50 14.05 -9.93 1.06
N VAL A 51 14.17 -9.40 -0.14
CA VAL A 51 13.03 -8.77 -0.83
C VAL A 51 12.05 -9.84 -1.27
N TRP A 52 10.76 -9.58 -1.03
CA TRP A 52 9.71 -10.43 -1.55
C TRP A 52 9.58 -10.30 -3.06
N TRP A 53 8.86 -11.24 -3.66
CA TRP A 53 8.52 -11.20 -5.08
C TRP A 53 8.03 -9.81 -5.53
N ASP A 54 7.02 -9.28 -4.84
CA ASP A 54 6.42 -8.00 -5.21
C ASP A 54 7.37 -6.82 -5.02
N GLU A 55 8.18 -6.84 -3.96
CA GLU A 55 9.19 -5.81 -3.69
C GLU A 55 10.25 -5.79 -4.79
N SER A 56 10.77 -6.97 -5.13
CA SER A 56 11.83 -7.15 -6.12
C SER A 56 11.44 -6.58 -7.48
N GLN A 57 10.18 -6.66 -7.89
CA GLN A 57 9.72 -6.07 -9.14
C GLN A 57 9.86 -4.54 -9.17
N TYR A 58 9.49 -3.86 -8.09
CA TYR A 58 9.55 -2.39 -8.02
C TYR A 58 10.99 -1.90 -7.92
N ILE A 59 11.79 -2.54 -7.08
CA ILE A 59 13.19 -2.12 -6.86
C ILE A 59 14.09 -2.49 -8.02
N GLU A 60 13.82 -3.58 -8.74
CA GLU A 60 14.59 -3.96 -9.92
C GLU A 60 14.35 -2.98 -11.06
N GLN A 61 13.09 -2.63 -11.28
CA GLN A 61 12.74 -1.55 -12.21
C GLN A 61 13.41 -0.22 -11.80
N ALA A 62 13.39 0.13 -10.51
CA ALA A 62 14.06 1.32 -10.01
C ALA A 62 15.58 1.28 -10.25
N LYS A 63 16.22 0.15 -9.97
CA LYS A 63 17.66 -0.07 -10.13
C LYS A 63 18.08 0.07 -11.58
N ARG A 64 17.37 -0.59 -12.50
CA ARG A 64 17.65 -0.51 -13.95
C ARG A 64 17.49 0.91 -14.49
N LEU A 65 16.40 1.57 -14.13
CA LEU A 65 16.16 2.97 -14.53
C LEU A 65 17.18 3.94 -13.92
N GLY A 66 17.66 3.68 -12.71
CA GLY A 66 18.58 4.58 -12.00
C GLY A 66 20.03 4.44 -12.42
N LEU A 67 20.40 3.24 -12.87
CA LEU A 67 21.77 2.88 -13.29
C LEU A 67 21.91 2.78 -14.82
N ASP A 68 20.91 3.24 -15.57
CA ASP A 68 20.88 3.20 -17.04
C ASP A 68 21.14 1.77 -17.62
N LEU A 69 20.64 0.74 -16.92
CA LEU A 69 20.73 -0.66 -17.37
C LEU A 69 19.65 -0.97 -18.40
N GLU A 70 19.83 -2.06 -19.14
CA GLU A 70 18.84 -2.54 -20.10
C GLU A 70 17.48 -2.78 -19.42
N THR A 71 16.41 -2.27 -20.03
CA THR A 71 15.04 -2.36 -19.50
C THR A 71 14.15 -3.31 -20.30
N ASN A 72 14.73 -4.03 -21.28
CA ASN A 72 13.97 -4.87 -22.20
C ASN A 72 13.35 -6.10 -21.51
N ASP A 73 13.94 -6.54 -20.41
CA ASP A 73 13.53 -7.67 -19.58
C ASP A 73 12.76 -7.26 -18.31
N ILE A 74 12.27 -6.01 -18.24
CA ILE A 74 11.34 -5.61 -17.17
C ILE A 74 10.08 -6.46 -17.29
N TRP A 75 9.93 -7.38 -16.34
CA TRP A 75 8.95 -8.46 -16.36
C TRP A 75 7.49 -8.00 -16.45
N TYR A 76 7.15 -6.81 -15.91
CA TYR A 76 5.75 -6.50 -15.62
C TYR A 76 5.35 -5.04 -15.83
N TYR A 77 5.09 -4.68 -17.10
CA TYR A 77 4.55 -3.37 -17.49
C TYR A 77 3.10 -3.10 -17.01
N ARG A 78 2.43 -4.10 -16.41
CA ARG A 78 1.09 -3.91 -15.80
C ARG A 78 1.14 -3.19 -14.46
N ARG A 79 2.32 -3.09 -13.83
CA ARG A 79 2.51 -2.30 -12.60
C ARG A 79 2.75 -0.84 -12.91
N THR A 80 2.17 0.00 -12.07
CA THR A 80 2.37 1.45 -12.15
C THR A 80 3.79 1.81 -11.73
N MET A 81 4.39 2.79 -12.39
CA MET A 81 5.85 2.98 -12.36
C MET A 81 6.32 4.14 -11.48
N LEU A 82 5.41 4.98 -10.95
CA LEU A 82 5.83 6.19 -10.24
C LEU A 82 6.72 5.89 -9.03
N LEU A 83 6.44 4.83 -8.28
CA LEU A 83 7.27 4.47 -7.13
C LEU A 83 8.68 4.02 -7.58
N SER A 84 8.77 3.21 -8.62
CA SER A 84 10.05 2.78 -9.19
C SER A 84 10.85 3.95 -9.78
N VAL A 85 10.17 4.90 -10.45
CA VAL A 85 10.80 6.13 -10.97
C VAL A 85 11.25 7.06 -9.84
N PHE A 86 10.49 7.13 -8.74
CA PHE A 86 10.92 7.84 -7.55
C PHE A 86 12.16 7.18 -6.93
N TRP A 87 12.19 5.85 -6.86
CA TRP A 87 13.32 5.11 -6.32
C TRP A 87 14.56 5.09 -7.22
N SER A 88 14.39 5.19 -8.54
CA SER A 88 15.51 5.24 -9.49
C SER A 88 16.40 6.46 -9.27
N PHE A 89 15.82 7.58 -8.81
CA PHE A 89 16.59 8.76 -8.41
C PHE A 89 17.62 8.44 -7.32
N PHE A 90 17.27 7.62 -6.33
CA PHE A 90 18.19 7.25 -5.24
C PHE A 90 19.34 6.36 -5.76
N TYR A 91 19.03 5.38 -6.61
CA TYR A 91 20.06 4.59 -7.28
C TYR A 91 21.00 5.46 -8.11
N LYS A 92 20.46 6.44 -8.85
CA LYS A 92 21.24 7.37 -9.67
C LYS A 92 22.25 8.21 -8.88
N ILE A 93 21.96 8.50 -7.61
CA ILE A 93 22.88 9.24 -6.71
C ILE A 93 23.71 8.32 -5.81
N GLY A 94 23.75 7.01 -6.10
CA GLY A 94 24.59 6.04 -5.40
C GLY A 94 24.02 5.53 -4.07
N LEU A 95 22.72 5.74 -3.83
CA LEU A 95 22.01 5.16 -2.67
C LEU A 95 21.38 3.81 -3.04
N GLY A 96 21.11 2.97 -2.05
CA GLY A 96 20.65 1.59 -2.26
C GLY A 96 19.37 1.24 -1.50
N GLU A 97 19.14 -0.06 -1.35
CA GLU A 97 17.94 -0.67 -0.73
C GLU A 97 17.59 -0.06 0.64
N ILE A 98 18.59 0.18 1.50
CA ILE A 98 18.40 0.77 2.84
C ILE A 98 17.68 2.13 2.76
N THR A 99 18.08 2.99 1.82
CA THR A 99 17.45 4.29 1.62
C THR A 99 16.01 4.11 1.14
N LEU A 100 15.76 3.17 0.22
CA LEU A 100 14.40 2.89 -0.27
C LEU A 100 13.50 2.42 0.88
N ARG A 101 14.00 1.52 1.75
CA ARG A 101 13.25 1.04 2.93
C ARG A 101 12.97 2.20 3.90
N PHE A 102 13.90 3.13 4.03
CA PHE A 102 13.67 4.32 4.84
C PHE A 102 12.60 5.23 4.24
N THR A 103 12.44 5.29 2.90
CA THR A 103 11.33 6.05 2.30
C THR A 103 9.95 5.49 2.67
N GLU A 104 9.82 4.17 2.89
CA GLU A 104 8.58 3.56 3.40
C GLU A 104 8.25 4.03 4.82
N VAL A 105 9.26 4.18 5.68
CA VAL A 105 9.09 4.79 7.00
C VAL A 105 8.54 6.22 6.87
N LEU A 106 9.08 7.01 5.93
CA LEU A 106 8.61 8.38 5.70
C LEU A 106 7.17 8.44 5.18
N PHE A 107 6.80 7.56 4.23
CA PHE A 107 5.42 7.47 3.75
C PHE A 107 4.46 7.00 4.84
N SER A 108 4.88 6.06 5.68
CA SER A 108 4.09 5.59 6.82
C SER A 108 3.89 6.69 7.86
N MET A 109 4.91 7.53 8.11
CA MET A 109 4.78 8.74 8.94
C MET A 109 3.84 9.78 8.32
N LEU A 110 3.94 9.97 7.00
CA LEU A 110 3.02 10.84 6.26
C LEU A 110 1.58 10.34 6.36
N LEU A 111 1.36 9.02 6.31
CA LEU A 111 0.04 8.41 6.46
C LEU A 111 -0.58 8.70 7.84
N VAL A 112 0.20 8.57 8.92
CA VAL A 112 -0.24 8.93 10.29
C VAL A 112 -0.67 10.40 10.34
N TYR A 113 0.16 11.30 9.80
CA TYR A 113 -0.13 12.74 9.82
C TYR A 113 -1.31 13.12 8.91
N ALA A 114 -1.40 12.56 7.70
CA ALA A 114 -2.50 12.80 6.77
C ALA A 114 -3.83 12.32 7.36
N THR A 115 -3.83 11.18 8.06
CA THR A 115 -4.99 10.67 8.80
C THR A 115 -5.44 11.66 9.88
N PHE A 116 -4.50 12.21 10.68
CA PHE A 116 -4.82 13.28 11.63
C PHE A 116 -5.48 14.48 10.94
N LEU A 117 -4.93 14.93 9.81
CA LEU A 117 -5.44 16.09 9.07
C LEU A 117 -6.87 15.88 8.58
N VAL A 118 -7.18 14.70 8.03
CA VAL A 118 -8.53 14.35 7.56
C VAL A 118 -9.50 14.28 8.74
N GLY A 119 -9.18 13.52 9.78
CA GLY A 119 -10.04 13.38 10.97
C GLY A 119 -10.30 14.72 11.67
N LYS A 120 -9.27 15.59 11.73
CA LYS A 120 -9.38 16.95 12.27
C LYS A 120 -10.37 17.79 11.47
N GLU A 121 -10.28 17.78 10.14
CA GLU A 121 -11.10 18.67 9.32
C GLU A 121 -12.54 18.24 9.18
N MET A 122 -12.78 16.93 9.06
CA MET A 122 -14.11 16.33 8.93
C MET A 122 -14.90 16.34 10.24
N PHE A 123 -14.17 16.30 11.37
CA PHE A 123 -14.77 16.30 12.69
C PHE A 123 -14.07 17.31 13.60
N ASN A 124 -13.08 16.87 14.37
CA ASN A 124 -12.35 17.70 15.32
C ASN A 124 -10.97 17.10 15.64
N ARG A 125 -10.13 17.88 16.33
CA ARG A 125 -8.76 17.50 16.67
C ARG A 125 -8.68 16.19 17.46
N LYS A 126 -9.61 15.93 18.38
CA LYS A 126 -9.59 14.72 19.22
C LYS A 126 -9.78 13.46 18.36
N ILE A 127 -10.73 13.50 17.42
CA ILE A 127 -10.96 12.39 16.48
C ILE A 127 -9.77 12.20 15.55
N GLY A 128 -9.18 13.30 15.05
CA GLY A 128 -7.94 13.23 14.29
C GLY A 128 -6.79 12.57 15.05
N LEU A 129 -6.62 12.88 16.35
CA LEU A 129 -5.60 12.27 17.21
C LEU A 129 -5.86 10.77 17.43
N LEU A 130 -7.11 10.38 17.73
CA LEU A 130 -7.49 8.96 17.89
C LEU A 130 -7.25 8.16 16.60
N ALA A 131 -7.62 8.73 15.45
CA ALA A 131 -7.42 8.08 14.15
C ALA A 131 -5.94 7.91 13.81
N ALA A 132 -5.14 8.96 14.02
CA ALA A 132 -3.69 8.91 13.81
C ALA A 132 -3.01 7.91 14.75
N PHE A 133 -3.45 7.82 16.01
CA PHE A 133 -2.98 6.80 16.93
C PHE A 133 -3.31 5.38 16.43
N GLY A 134 -4.54 5.15 15.93
CA GLY A 134 -4.93 3.86 15.32
C GLY A 134 -4.03 3.46 14.15
N VAL A 135 -3.71 4.38 13.23
CA VAL A 135 -2.76 4.15 12.14
C VAL A 135 -1.33 3.96 12.65
N ALA A 136 -0.93 4.64 13.73
CA ALA A 136 0.41 4.54 14.29
C ALA A 136 0.71 3.14 14.84
N ILE A 137 -0.29 2.47 15.43
CA ILE A 137 -0.17 1.15 16.05
C ILE A 137 -0.62 -0.01 15.16
N SER A 138 -1.28 0.24 14.02
CA SER A 138 -1.89 -0.80 13.20
C SER A 138 -0.88 -1.86 12.78
N ARG A 139 -1.16 -3.14 13.13
CA ARG A 139 -0.24 -4.25 12.87
C ARG A 139 0.15 -4.38 11.40
N ILE A 140 -0.82 -4.26 10.50
CA ILE A 140 -0.62 -4.48 9.06
C ILE A 140 0.10 -3.29 8.41
N ILE A 141 -0.14 -2.06 8.89
CA ILE A 141 0.59 -0.89 8.42
C ILE A 141 2.06 -0.97 8.88
N LEU A 142 2.32 -1.41 10.11
CA LEU A 142 3.70 -1.65 10.59
C LEU A 142 4.38 -2.75 9.79
N PHE A 143 3.68 -3.87 9.56
CA PHE A 143 4.16 -4.96 8.71
C PHE A 143 4.50 -4.48 7.29
N GLU A 144 3.65 -3.70 6.65
CA GLU A 144 3.92 -3.22 5.28
C GLU A 144 4.92 -2.07 5.23
N THR A 145 5.11 -1.32 6.32
CA THR A 145 6.18 -0.31 6.41
C THR A 145 7.57 -0.95 6.35
N SER A 146 7.71 -2.23 6.75
CA SER A 146 8.98 -2.96 6.65
C SER A 146 9.31 -3.46 5.24
N ARG A 147 8.41 -3.24 4.26
CA ARG A 147 8.51 -3.77 2.89
C ARG A 147 8.41 -2.67 1.85
N LEU A 148 9.09 -2.86 0.74
CA LEU A 148 9.14 -1.98 -0.43
C LEU A 148 7.89 -2.18 -1.31
N LEU A 149 6.72 -1.84 -0.77
CA LEU A 149 5.41 -2.08 -1.40
C LEU A 149 4.64 -0.78 -1.63
N THR A 150 3.77 -0.83 -2.65
CA THR A 150 2.98 0.34 -3.07
C THR A 150 1.84 0.74 -2.14
N SER A 151 1.47 -0.13 -1.19
CA SER A 151 0.29 0.02 -0.35
C SER A 151 0.35 1.26 0.55
N VAL A 152 1.45 1.41 1.32
CA VAL A 152 1.62 2.50 2.30
C VAL A 152 1.84 3.86 1.60
N PRO A 153 2.72 3.98 0.59
CA PRO A 153 2.92 5.25 -0.11
C PRO A 153 1.64 5.72 -0.82
N SER A 154 0.92 4.80 -1.48
CA SER A 154 -0.34 5.15 -2.15
C SER A 154 -1.41 5.58 -1.15
N ALA A 155 -1.55 4.88 -0.02
CA ALA A 155 -2.50 5.27 1.03
C ALA A 155 -2.17 6.65 1.62
N ALA A 156 -0.89 6.97 1.83
CA ALA A 156 -0.46 8.26 2.35
C ALA A 156 -0.85 9.42 1.41
N LEU A 157 -0.54 9.28 0.12
CA LEU A 157 -0.90 10.27 -0.89
C LEU A 157 -2.42 10.34 -1.12
N MET A 158 -3.12 9.21 -1.06
CA MET A 158 -4.58 9.19 -1.15
C MET A 158 -5.22 9.92 0.04
N MET A 159 -4.70 9.77 1.25
CA MET A 159 -5.20 10.52 2.41
C MET A 159 -4.94 12.02 2.31
N LEU A 160 -3.84 12.44 1.68
CA LEU A 160 -3.65 13.85 1.32
C LEU A 160 -4.69 14.30 0.27
N ALA A 161 -4.98 13.48 -0.74
CA ALA A 161 -6.01 13.77 -1.72
C ALA A 161 -7.39 13.93 -1.05
N VAL A 162 -7.75 13.04 -0.12
CA VAL A 162 -8.96 13.13 0.72
C VAL A 162 -8.99 14.43 1.50
N TYR A 163 -7.88 14.80 2.14
CA TYR A 163 -7.77 16.05 2.90
C TYR A 163 -8.04 17.27 2.02
N PHE A 164 -7.38 17.37 0.87
CA PHE A 164 -7.52 18.51 -0.03
C PHE A 164 -8.87 18.56 -0.73
N PHE A 165 -9.45 17.41 -1.08
CA PHE A 165 -10.80 17.34 -1.61
C PHE A 165 -11.82 17.82 -0.58
N TYR A 166 -11.77 17.27 0.64
CA TYR A 166 -12.72 17.67 1.68
C TYR A 166 -12.56 19.15 2.03
N LYS A 167 -11.34 19.62 2.27
CA LYS A 167 -11.09 21.00 2.68
C LYS A 167 -11.39 22.01 1.57
N GLY A 168 -10.98 21.70 0.35
CA GLY A 168 -10.97 22.62 -0.79
C GLY A 168 -12.21 22.56 -1.68
N TYR A 169 -12.96 21.46 -1.60
CA TYR A 169 -14.16 21.27 -2.41
C TYR A 169 -15.42 21.13 -1.54
N LEU A 170 -15.41 20.28 -0.50
CA LEU A 170 -16.60 20.05 0.32
C LEU A 170 -16.86 21.15 1.37
N LYS A 171 -15.85 21.50 2.15
CA LYS A 171 -15.95 22.46 3.27
C LYS A 171 -15.89 23.90 2.80
N ASN A 172 -14.77 24.30 2.18
CA ASN A 172 -14.54 25.66 1.71
C ASN A 172 -13.94 25.64 0.32
N TYR A 173 -14.60 26.28 -0.64
CA TYR A 173 -14.12 26.29 -2.01
C TYR A 173 -12.74 26.97 -2.12
N ASN A 174 -11.73 26.22 -2.55
CA ASN A 174 -10.36 26.71 -2.70
C ASN A 174 -9.68 26.03 -3.90
N VAL A 175 -9.45 26.81 -4.95
CA VAL A 175 -8.88 26.33 -6.22
C VAL A 175 -7.52 25.64 -6.04
N LYS A 176 -6.62 26.21 -5.23
CA LYS A 176 -5.30 25.61 -4.98
C LYS A 176 -5.44 24.21 -4.37
N GLN A 177 -6.36 24.05 -3.41
CA GLN A 177 -6.60 22.76 -2.77
C GLN A 177 -7.24 21.76 -3.74
N ILE A 178 -8.12 22.20 -4.65
CA ILE A 178 -8.69 21.32 -5.69
C ILE A 178 -7.59 20.78 -6.61
N TYR A 179 -6.63 21.60 -7.04
CA TYR A 179 -5.49 21.10 -7.82
C TYR A 179 -4.55 20.21 -7.02
N LEU A 180 -4.33 20.51 -5.73
CA LEU A 180 -3.56 19.61 -4.85
C LEU A 180 -4.27 18.25 -4.69
N PHE A 181 -5.60 18.22 -4.62
CA PHE A 181 -6.36 16.97 -4.69
C PHE A 181 -6.02 16.21 -5.97
N GLY A 182 -6.11 16.86 -7.15
CA GLY A 182 -5.79 16.20 -8.42
C GLY A 182 -4.36 15.67 -8.49
N LEU A 183 -3.39 16.44 -7.97
CA LEU A 183 -1.98 16.06 -7.90
C LEU A 183 -1.77 14.80 -7.04
N PHE A 184 -2.25 14.83 -5.79
CA PHE A 184 -2.04 13.73 -4.85
C PHE A 184 -2.84 12.48 -5.22
N ALA A 185 -4.05 12.64 -5.77
CA ALA A 185 -4.84 11.53 -6.31
C ALA A 185 -4.12 10.89 -7.51
N GLY A 186 -3.62 11.70 -8.45
CA GLY A 186 -2.87 11.20 -9.61
C GLY A 186 -1.61 10.44 -9.20
N PHE A 187 -0.84 10.96 -8.23
CA PHE A 187 0.31 10.24 -7.70
C PHE A 187 -0.08 8.95 -6.96
N ALA A 188 -1.11 8.97 -6.13
CA ALA A 188 -1.57 7.76 -5.43
C ALA A 188 -1.94 6.64 -6.42
N LEU A 189 -2.63 6.99 -7.52
CA LEU A 189 -2.99 6.04 -8.58
C LEU A 189 -1.79 5.54 -9.38
N ASN A 190 -0.80 6.39 -9.64
CA ASN A 190 0.41 5.99 -10.35
C ASN A 190 1.41 5.24 -9.43
N ILE A 191 1.19 5.23 -8.12
CA ILE A 191 1.87 4.30 -7.21
C ILE A 191 1.13 2.96 -7.14
N ARG A 192 -0.21 2.99 -7.03
CA ARG A 192 -1.02 1.79 -6.91
C ARG A 192 -2.36 1.96 -7.62
N PHE A 193 -2.56 1.19 -8.69
CA PHE A 193 -3.79 1.26 -9.46
C PHE A 193 -5.05 0.94 -8.65
N ALA A 194 -4.98 0.03 -7.67
CA ALA A 194 -6.11 -0.34 -6.81
C ALA A 194 -6.75 0.88 -6.09
N SER A 195 -5.99 1.95 -5.88
CA SER A 195 -6.48 3.22 -5.33
C SER A 195 -7.51 3.91 -6.24
N PHE A 196 -7.71 3.44 -7.48
CA PHE A 196 -8.79 3.88 -8.38
C PHE A 196 -10.17 3.66 -7.77
N LEU A 197 -10.33 2.62 -6.95
CA LEU A 197 -11.59 2.33 -6.26
C LEU A 197 -11.99 3.45 -5.29
N SER A 198 -11.00 4.12 -4.68
CA SER A 198 -11.22 5.30 -3.84
C SER A 198 -11.56 6.55 -4.66
N ILE A 199 -11.19 6.61 -5.94
CA ILE A 199 -11.53 7.74 -6.82
C ILE A 199 -13.03 7.77 -7.13
N PHE A 200 -13.64 6.58 -7.22
CA PHE A 200 -15.08 6.44 -7.40
C PHE A 200 -15.87 7.18 -6.32
N SER A 201 -15.39 7.17 -5.07
CA SER A 201 -15.98 7.89 -3.94
C SER A 201 -15.98 9.41 -4.16
N PHE A 202 -14.91 9.98 -4.71
CA PHE A 202 -14.87 11.40 -5.09
C PHE A 202 -15.86 11.71 -6.21
N GLY A 203 -15.92 10.84 -7.23
CA GLY A 203 -16.82 10.98 -8.37
C GLY A 203 -18.30 11.01 -7.95
N ILE A 204 -18.74 10.07 -7.13
CA ILE A 204 -20.13 10.03 -6.63
C ILE A 204 -20.46 11.29 -5.83
N ILE A 205 -19.61 11.66 -4.87
CA ILE A 205 -19.86 12.84 -4.04
C ILE A 205 -19.87 14.12 -4.86
N TYR A 206 -19.02 14.18 -5.88
CA TYR A 206 -19.01 15.29 -6.82
C TYR A 206 -20.31 15.39 -7.62
N LEU A 207 -20.81 14.26 -8.15
CA LEU A 207 -22.09 14.20 -8.87
C LEU A 207 -23.28 14.61 -7.99
N ILE A 208 -23.29 14.18 -6.73
CA ILE A 208 -24.30 14.55 -5.75
C ILE A 208 -24.26 16.06 -5.49
N LYS A 209 -23.09 16.60 -5.15
CA LYS A 209 -22.94 18.02 -4.79
C LYS A 209 -23.28 18.95 -5.95
N GLU A 210 -22.89 18.62 -7.18
CA GLU A 210 -23.18 19.43 -8.38
C GLU A 210 -24.55 19.13 -9.00
N LYS A 211 -25.34 18.19 -8.46
CA LYS A 211 -26.62 17.74 -9.02
C LYS A 211 -26.49 17.37 -10.51
N GLY A 212 -25.43 16.63 -10.84
CA GLY A 212 -25.09 16.23 -12.21
C GLY A 212 -24.51 17.33 -13.12
N LYS A 213 -24.41 18.59 -12.68
CA LYS A 213 -23.84 19.71 -13.47
C LYS A 213 -22.31 19.79 -13.37
N PHE A 214 -21.66 18.64 -13.31
CA PHE A 214 -20.24 18.51 -13.00
C PHE A 214 -19.34 19.20 -14.03
N TRP A 215 -19.77 19.27 -15.29
CA TRP A 215 -19.02 19.97 -16.34
C TRP A 215 -18.88 21.49 -16.15
N LYS A 216 -19.61 22.09 -15.19
CA LYS A 216 -19.59 23.55 -14.98
C LYS A 216 -18.38 24.03 -14.18
N ASN A 217 -17.76 23.17 -13.38
CA ASN A 217 -16.62 23.58 -12.56
C ASN A 217 -15.29 23.29 -13.27
N LYS A 218 -14.76 24.31 -13.97
CA LYS A 218 -13.48 24.23 -14.70
C LYS A 218 -12.29 23.81 -13.83
N HIS A 219 -12.31 24.12 -12.53
CA HIS A 219 -11.21 23.77 -11.63
C HIS A 219 -11.26 22.31 -11.22
N THR A 220 -12.46 21.77 -11.00
CA THR A 220 -12.61 20.34 -10.76
C THR A 220 -12.29 19.54 -12.01
N ILE A 221 -12.74 19.97 -13.19
CA ILE A 221 -12.31 19.38 -14.47
C ILE A 221 -10.78 19.44 -14.58
N GLY A 222 -10.18 20.60 -14.29
CA GLY A 222 -8.72 20.76 -14.29
C GLY A 222 -8.01 19.80 -13.35
N ALA A 223 -8.56 19.50 -12.18
CA ALA A 223 -8.02 18.51 -11.26
C ALA A 223 -8.14 17.07 -11.80
N PHE A 224 -9.27 16.70 -12.41
CA PHE A 224 -9.43 15.39 -13.06
C PHE A 224 -8.52 15.23 -14.29
N LEU A 225 -8.34 16.30 -15.08
CA LEU A 225 -7.38 16.34 -16.18
C LEU A 225 -5.94 16.20 -15.66
N LEU A 226 -5.62 16.77 -14.50
CA LEU A 226 -4.32 16.59 -13.85
C LEU A 226 -4.12 15.13 -13.40
N ILE A 227 -5.14 14.49 -12.83
CA ILE A 227 -5.09 13.05 -12.50
C ILE A 227 -4.80 12.24 -13.76
N PHE A 228 -5.56 12.50 -14.84
CA PHE A 228 -5.37 11.82 -16.11
C PHE A 228 -3.99 12.06 -16.70
N LEU A 229 -3.50 13.31 -16.69
CA LEU A 229 -2.19 13.71 -17.18
C LEU A 229 -1.08 12.92 -16.47
N LEU A 230 -1.18 12.79 -15.14
CA LEU A 230 -0.22 12.03 -14.33
C LEU A 230 -0.28 10.52 -14.58
N LEU A 231 -1.39 10.00 -15.10
CA LEU A 231 -1.52 8.59 -15.52
C LEU A 231 -1.03 8.33 -16.94
N THR A 232 -0.88 9.37 -17.78
CA THR A 232 -0.52 9.19 -19.19
C THR A 232 0.78 8.41 -19.42
N PRO A 233 1.88 8.58 -18.64
CA PRO A 233 3.10 7.81 -18.88
C PRO A 233 2.88 6.31 -18.67
N PHE A 234 2.13 5.94 -17.63
CA PHE A 234 1.78 4.54 -17.36
C PHE A 234 0.88 3.99 -18.46
N ILE A 235 -0.17 4.71 -18.86
CA ILE A 235 -1.09 4.28 -19.91
C ILE A 235 -0.34 4.08 -21.24
N TYR A 236 0.58 4.99 -21.58
CA TYR A 236 1.40 4.90 -22.77
C TYR A 236 2.30 3.65 -22.75
N LEU A 237 3.04 3.44 -21.65
CA LEU A 237 3.94 2.29 -21.50
C LEU A 237 3.16 0.97 -21.47
N TYR A 238 1.98 0.96 -20.84
CA TYR A 238 1.08 -0.18 -20.87
C TYR A 238 0.66 -0.52 -22.30
N ASN A 239 0.13 0.44 -23.05
CA ASN A 239 -0.36 0.23 -24.42
C ASN A 239 0.77 -0.15 -25.40
N LYS A 240 2.00 0.33 -25.17
CA LYS A 240 3.17 -0.06 -25.97
C LYS A 240 3.49 -1.55 -25.84
N ASN A 241 3.32 -2.12 -24.63
CA ASN A 241 3.68 -3.51 -24.34
C ASN A 241 2.50 -4.49 -24.42
N TYR A 242 1.26 -3.99 -24.39
CA TYR A 242 0.04 -4.81 -24.47
C TYR A 242 -0.83 -4.32 -25.65
N PRO A 243 -0.82 -5.00 -26.81
CA PRO A 243 -1.49 -4.55 -28.04
C PRO A 243 -3.00 -4.30 -27.90
N LEU A 244 -3.67 -5.02 -27.00
CA LEU A 244 -5.10 -4.86 -26.72
C LEU A 244 -5.40 -3.69 -25.76
N GLY A 245 -4.35 -3.03 -25.24
CA GLY A 245 -4.42 -1.91 -24.31
C GLY A 245 -5.31 -2.18 -23.11
N ILE A 246 -6.22 -1.25 -22.81
CA ILE A 246 -7.17 -1.34 -21.70
C ILE A 246 -7.99 -2.64 -21.69
N LYS A 247 -8.24 -3.28 -22.85
CA LYS A 247 -8.99 -4.55 -22.91
C LYS A 247 -8.21 -5.69 -22.27
N ASP A 248 -6.90 -5.76 -22.49
CA ASP A 248 -6.05 -6.75 -21.85
C ASP A 248 -5.91 -6.46 -20.34
N PHE A 249 -5.92 -5.19 -19.94
CA PHE A 249 -6.01 -4.82 -18.53
C PHE A 249 -7.28 -5.40 -17.90
N ILE A 250 -8.44 -5.11 -18.48
CA ILE A 250 -9.73 -5.62 -18.00
C ILE A 250 -9.73 -7.15 -17.97
N LYS A 251 -9.25 -7.80 -19.04
CA LYS A 251 -9.20 -9.27 -19.16
C LYS A 251 -8.35 -9.90 -18.06
N HIS A 252 -7.18 -9.36 -17.78
CA HIS A 252 -6.30 -9.91 -16.74
C HIS A 252 -6.92 -9.85 -15.35
N TYR A 253 -7.55 -8.71 -15.02
CA TYR A 253 -8.27 -8.57 -13.75
C TYR A 253 -9.62 -9.31 -13.72
N SER A 254 -10.16 -9.75 -14.86
CA SER A 254 -11.39 -10.55 -14.92
C SER A 254 -11.16 -12.07 -14.92
N VAL A 255 -10.08 -12.55 -15.55
CA VAL A 255 -9.75 -13.99 -15.71
C VAL A 255 -9.13 -14.59 -14.45
N SER A 256 -8.66 -13.77 -13.52
CA SER A 256 -8.04 -14.22 -12.26
C SER A 256 -9.00 -14.93 -11.29
N ALA A 257 -10.31 -14.96 -11.58
CA ALA A 257 -11.28 -15.78 -10.85
C ALA A 257 -11.84 -16.84 -11.81
N PRO A 258 -11.66 -18.16 -11.54
CA PRO A 258 -12.27 -19.21 -12.34
C PRO A 258 -13.77 -18.98 -12.47
N GLU A 259 -14.30 -18.96 -13.70
CA GLU A 259 -15.68 -18.59 -14.01
C GLU A 259 -16.71 -19.44 -13.23
N GLU A 260 -16.42 -20.72 -13.02
CA GLU A 260 -17.27 -21.68 -12.29
C GLU A 260 -17.51 -21.31 -10.81
N ASN A 261 -16.80 -20.30 -10.32
CA ASN A 261 -16.63 -20.08 -8.90
C ASN A 261 -16.95 -18.62 -8.48
N ALA A 262 -17.22 -17.72 -9.45
CA ALA A 262 -17.44 -16.29 -9.20
C ALA A 262 -18.63 -15.98 -8.26
N LEU A 263 -19.72 -16.75 -8.34
CA LEU A 263 -20.89 -16.59 -7.45
C LEU A 263 -20.63 -17.15 -6.03
N LEU A 264 -19.93 -18.28 -5.92
CA LEU A 264 -19.57 -18.89 -4.64
C LEU A 264 -18.49 -18.09 -3.90
N PHE A 265 -17.57 -17.45 -4.63
CA PHE A 265 -16.56 -16.56 -4.04
C PHE A 265 -17.14 -15.21 -3.60
N GLY A 266 -18.22 -14.73 -4.22
CA GLY A 266 -18.79 -13.42 -3.88
C GLY A 266 -19.19 -13.31 -2.41
N SER A 267 -20.05 -14.22 -1.92
CA SER A 267 -20.53 -14.18 -0.52
C SER A 267 -19.50 -14.73 0.48
N LYS A 268 -18.78 -15.81 0.13
CA LYS A 268 -17.72 -16.36 1.00
C LYS A 268 -16.58 -15.36 1.19
N GLY A 269 -16.11 -14.74 0.12
CA GLY A 269 -15.03 -13.75 0.20
C GLY A 269 -15.44 -12.51 0.98
N LEU A 270 -16.70 -12.05 0.88
CA LEU A 270 -17.26 -11.01 1.75
C LEU A 270 -17.20 -11.41 3.24
N ILE A 271 -17.59 -12.65 3.57
CA ILE A 271 -17.56 -13.17 4.94
C ILE A 271 -16.11 -13.23 5.45
N GLU A 272 -15.19 -13.79 4.67
CA GLU A 272 -13.78 -13.90 5.07
C GLU A 272 -13.12 -12.52 5.24
N TYR A 273 -13.32 -11.59 4.30
CA TYR A 273 -12.84 -10.21 4.47
C TYR A 273 -13.44 -9.49 5.68
N SER A 274 -14.69 -9.81 6.03
CA SER A 274 -15.34 -9.24 7.22
C SER A 274 -14.68 -9.72 8.52
N LYS A 275 -14.05 -10.90 8.52
CA LYS A 275 -13.26 -11.41 9.67
C LYS A 275 -11.88 -10.75 9.76
N VAL A 276 -11.31 -10.31 8.63
CA VAL A 276 -9.97 -9.70 8.62
C VAL A 276 -9.96 -8.28 9.20
N LEU A 277 -11.07 -7.54 9.14
CA LEU A 277 -11.17 -6.21 9.78
C LEU A 277 -10.94 -6.24 11.31
N PRO A 278 -11.66 -7.06 12.11
CA PRO A 278 -11.44 -7.12 13.56
C PRO A 278 -10.02 -7.59 13.93
N GLU A 279 -9.44 -8.52 13.16
CA GLU A 279 -8.05 -8.96 13.34
C GLU A 279 -7.05 -7.80 13.19
N ASN A 280 -7.31 -6.87 12.28
CA ASN A 280 -6.45 -5.74 11.98
C ASN A 280 -6.64 -4.50 12.88
N MET A 281 -7.69 -4.48 13.71
CA MET A 281 -8.04 -3.31 14.52
C MET A 281 -8.05 -3.56 16.03
N SER A 282 -7.99 -4.81 16.51
CA SER A 282 -8.45 -5.22 17.85
C SER A 282 -9.98 -5.11 18.00
N LEU A 283 -10.54 -5.95 18.88
CA LEU A 283 -11.98 -6.01 19.12
C LEU A 283 -12.55 -4.66 19.56
N ILE A 284 -11.84 -3.90 20.40
CA ILE A 284 -12.33 -2.62 20.92
C ILE A 284 -12.41 -1.55 19.82
N LEU A 285 -11.37 -1.40 18.98
CA LEU A 285 -11.44 -0.44 17.88
C LEU A 285 -12.44 -0.88 16.82
N PHE A 286 -12.60 -2.19 16.61
CA PHE A 286 -13.63 -2.72 15.71
C PHE A 286 -15.05 -2.40 16.23
N LEU A 287 -15.35 -2.64 17.51
CA LEU A 287 -16.64 -2.26 18.10
C LEU A 287 -16.87 -0.75 18.03
N ALA A 288 -15.83 0.06 18.27
CA ALA A 288 -15.92 1.50 18.10
C ALA A 288 -16.14 1.93 16.65
N PHE A 289 -15.58 1.19 15.67
CA PHE A 289 -15.85 1.39 14.25
C PHE A 289 -17.30 1.06 13.90
N ILE A 290 -17.86 -0.05 14.39
CA ILE A 290 -19.27 -0.40 14.17
C ILE A 290 -20.19 0.67 14.76
N PHE A 291 -19.95 1.06 16.02
CA PHE A 291 -20.72 2.12 16.66
C PHE A 291 -20.58 3.46 15.93
N GLY A 292 -19.36 3.85 15.56
CA GLY A 292 -19.09 5.05 14.78
C GLY A 292 -19.79 5.03 13.42
N THR A 293 -19.81 3.88 12.74
CA THR A 293 -20.50 3.69 11.47
C THR A 293 -21.99 3.91 11.64
N PHE A 294 -22.63 3.28 12.63
CA PHE A 294 -24.05 3.46 12.93
C PHE A 294 -24.42 4.93 13.13
N LEU A 295 -23.60 5.69 13.86
CA LEU A 295 -23.80 7.13 14.08
C LEU A 295 -23.65 8.01 12.82
N LEU A 296 -23.08 7.46 11.73
CA LEU A 296 -22.88 8.14 10.46
C LEU A 296 -23.87 7.68 9.38
N LEU A 297 -24.82 6.79 9.68
CA LEU A 297 -25.85 6.31 8.74
C LEU A 297 -27.06 7.26 8.64
N ASP A 298 -26.95 8.49 9.13
CA ASP A 298 -28.00 9.51 9.03
C ASP A 298 -28.39 9.84 7.58
N PHE A 299 -27.46 9.69 6.62
CA PHE A 299 -27.74 9.86 5.20
C PHE A 299 -28.73 8.84 4.63
N ILE A 300 -28.88 7.66 5.27
CA ILE A 300 -29.88 6.65 4.88
C ILE A 300 -31.28 7.10 5.30
N LEU A 301 -31.39 7.74 6.46
CA LEU A 301 -32.66 8.19 7.02
C LEU A 301 -33.16 9.49 6.36
N ALA A 302 -32.26 10.26 5.74
CA ALA A 302 -32.56 11.56 5.16
C ALA A 302 -31.99 11.74 3.73
N PRO A 303 -32.33 10.87 2.76
CA PRO A 303 -31.77 10.93 1.40
C PRO A 303 -32.09 12.25 0.69
N ASP A 304 -33.27 12.84 0.94
CA ASP A 304 -33.67 14.12 0.35
C ASP A 304 -32.80 15.30 0.78
N TYR A 305 -32.20 15.20 1.97
CA TYR A 305 -31.31 16.22 2.54
C TYR A 305 -29.86 16.06 2.09
N LEU A 306 -29.50 14.92 1.48
CA LEU A 306 -28.13 14.65 1.02
C LEU A 306 -27.60 15.72 0.06
N PHE A 307 -28.48 16.31 -0.76
CA PHE A 307 -28.11 17.38 -1.69
C PHE A 307 -27.96 18.76 -1.04
N LYS A 308 -28.39 18.91 0.21
CA LYS A 308 -28.46 20.20 0.92
C LYS A 308 -27.49 20.27 2.10
N GLU A 309 -27.28 19.15 2.80
CA GLU A 309 -26.55 19.09 4.06
C GLU A 309 -25.10 18.59 3.87
N PRO A 310 -24.08 19.46 4.03
CA PRO A 310 -22.69 19.05 3.87
C PRO A 310 -22.25 17.94 4.84
N ASN A 311 -22.87 17.85 6.01
CA ASN A 311 -22.59 16.79 6.97
C ASN A 311 -23.04 15.40 6.46
N LEU A 312 -24.20 15.31 5.82
CA LEU A 312 -24.66 14.05 5.22
C LEU A 312 -23.75 13.63 4.06
N GLN A 313 -23.32 14.59 3.23
CA GLN A 313 -22.36 14.33 2.14
C GLN A 313 -21.03 13.82 2.67
N LYS A 314 -20.52 14.40 3.76
CA LYS A 314 -19.31 13.92 4.44
C LYS A 314 -19.47 12.49 4.96
N ASN A 315 -20.60 12.18 5.59
CA ASN A 315 -20.86 10.86 6.15
C ASN A 315 -20.96 9.80 5.05
N LEU A 316 -21.72 10.10 3.99
CA LEU A 316 -21.76 9.26 2.79
C LEU A 316 -20.37 9.10 2.15
N PHE A 317 -19.57 10.17 2.09
CA PHE A 317 -18.23 10.10 1.52
C PHE A 317 -17.32 9.12 2.26
N LEU A 318 -17.33 9.15 3.60
CA LEU A 318 -16.57 8.20 4.42
C LEU A 318 -17.01 6.75 4.16
N PHE A 319 -18.33 6.52 4.06
CA PHE A 319 -18.89 5.21 3.76
C PHE A 319 -18.50 4.72 2.36
N LEU A 320 -18.65 5.58 1.34
CA LEU A 320 -18.26 5.31 -0.04
C LEU A 320 -16.75 5.16 -0.21
N PHE A 321 -15.92 5.63 0.72
CA PHE A 321 -14.47 5.43 0.65
C PHE A 321 -14.07 4.02 1.08
N ILE A 322 -14.86 3.39 1.97
CA ILE A 322 -14.65 2.04 2.48
C ILE A 322 -15.31 1.00 1.57
N LEU A 323 -16.57 1.23 1.20
CA LEU A 323 -17.42 0.17 0.64
C LEU A 323 -16.95 -0.37 -0.73
N PRO A 324 -16.65 0.46 -1.75
CA PRO A 324 -16.25 -0.04 -3.06
C PRO A 324 -14.93 -0.83 -3.04
N PRO A 325 -13.83 -0.34 -2.40
CA PRO A 325 -12.63 -1.15 -2.26
C PRO A 325 -12.88 -2.46 -1.52
N PHE A 326 -13.66 -2.41 -0.44
CA PHE A 326 -13.97 -3.61 0.36
C PHE A 326 -14.72 -4.65 -0.47
N ILE A 327 -15.82 -4.28 -1.14
CA ILE A 327 -16.60 -5.18 -2.01
C ILE A 327 -15.75 -5.71 -3.16
N TYR A 328 -14.94 -4.86 -3.80
CA TYR A 328 -14.13 -5.29 -4.93
C TYR A 328 -13.11 -6.35 -4.51
N HIS A 329 -12.33 -6.09 -3.46
CA HIS A 329 -11.30 -7.02 -3.01
C HIS A 329 -11.89 -8.29 -2.39
N SER A 330 -13.05 -8.19 -1.74
CA SER A 330 -13.73 -9.36 -1.17
C SER A 330 -14.38 -10.27 -2.22
N THR A 331 -14.69 -9.76 -3.41
CA THR A 331 -15.35 -10.56 -4.46
C THR A 331 -14.41 -11.04 -5.55
N LYS A 332 -13.23 -10.41 -5.71
CA LYS A 332 -12.28 -10.72 -6.79
C LYS A 332 -11.03 -11.46 -6.35
N SER A 333 -10.67 -11.43 -5.07
CA SER A 333 -9.45 -12.08 -4.61
C SER A 333 -9.73 -13.54 -4.28
N LEU A 334 -8.99 -14.46 -4.92
CA LEU A 334 -9.04 -15.91 -4.59
C LEU A 334 -8.61 -16.19 -3.14
N TYR A 335 -7.79 -15.29 -2.59
CA TYR A 335 -7.27 -15.36 -1.23
C TYR A 335 -7.47 -14.01 -0.55
N VAL A 336 -7.79 -14.01 0.74
CA VAL A 336 -7.89 -12.75 1.49
C VAL A 336 -6.49 -12.25 1.78
N GLU A 337 -6.08 -11.17 1.10
CA GLU A 337 -4.82 -10.50 1.41
C GLU A 337 -5.12 -9.23 2.21
N GLU A 338 -4.65 -9.20 3.46
CA GLU A 338 -4.92 -8.10 4.40
C GLU A 338 -4.42 -6.74 3.88
N ARG A 339 -3.37 -6.75 3.06
CA ARG A 339 -2.77 -5.54 2.49
C ARG A 339 -3.71 -4.73 1.61
N TYR A 340 -4.75 -5.34 1.03
CA TYR A 340 -5.75 -4.60 0.27
C TYR A 340 -6.60 -3.67 1.15
N LEU A 341 -6.61 -3.86 2.47
CA LEU A 341 -7.31 -2.99 3.41
C LEU A 341 -6.53 -1.71 3.73
N ILE A 342 -5.22 -1.64 3.45
CA ILE A 342 -4.37 -0.50 3.82
C ILE A 342 -4.89 0.82 3.24
N GLY A 343 -5.47 0.79 2.04
CA GLY A 343 -6.08 1.97 1.43
C GLY A 343 -7.29 2.53 2.18
N ILE A 344 -8.06 1.67 2.87
CA ILE A 344 -9.29 2.07 3.59
C ILE A 344 -9.09 2.21 5.10
N LEU A 345 -8.09 1.55 5.68
CA LEU A 345 -7.85 1.54 7.14
C LEU A 345 -7.75 2.93 7.78
N PRO A 346 -7.13 3.96 7.17
CA PRO A 346 -7.13 5.31 7.73
C PRO A 346 -8.53 5.87 7.95
N VAL A 347 -9.45 5.65 7.00
CA VAL A 347 -10.85 6.11 7.12
C VAL A 347 -11.61 5.26 8.13
N VAL A 348 -11.35 3.96 8.17
CA VAL A 348 -11.89 3.05 9.19
C VAL A 348 -11.47 3.53 10.60
N PHE A 349 -10.20 3.90 10.80
CA PHE A 349 -9.71 4.46 12.07
C PHE A 349 -10.28 5.84 12.40
N ILE A 350 -10.60 6.67 11.39
CA ILE A 350 -11.34 7.93 11.60
C ILE A 350 -12.73 7.66 12.16
N ILE A 351 -13.46 6.70 11.59
CA ILE A 351 -14.80 6.32 12.06
C ILE A 351 -14.72 5.67 13.45
N ALA A 352 -13.74 4.79 13.69
CA ALA A 352 -13.47 4.22 15.02
C ALA A 352 -13.17 5.33 16.05
N GLY A 353 -12.34 6.30 15.69
CA GLY A 353 -12.03 7.47 16.52
C GLY A 353 -13.26 8.31 16.83
N TYR A 354 -14.20 8.44 15.89
CA TYR A 354 -15.50 9.09 16.12
C TYR A 354 -16.36 8.32 17.13
N GLY A 355 -16.49 7.01 16.97
CA GLY A 355 -17.21 6.14 17.91
C GLY A 355 -16.62 6.19 19.32
N LEU A 356 -15.29 6.03 19.44
CA LEU A 356 -14.56 6.16 20.69
C LEU A 356 -14.76 7.53 21.35
N TYR A 357 -14.69 8.61 20.58
CA TYR A 357 -14.89 9.96 21.09
C TYR A 357 -16.30 10.16 21.68
N LYS A 358 -17.33 9.57 21.05
CA LYS A 358 -18.72 9.64 21.54
C LYS A 358 -18.91 8.84 22.82
N ILE A 359 -18.36 7.63 22.90
CA ILE A 359 -18.34 6.81 24.11
C ILE A 359 -17.63 7.56 25.25
N PHE A 360 -16.42 8.08 24.98
CA PHE A 360 -15.64 8.84 25.94
C PHE A 360 -16.42 10.05 26.48
N THR A 361 -16.99 10.86 25.59
CA THR A 361 -17.74 12.07 25.98
C THR A 361 -18.96 11.72 26.85
N TYR A 362 -19.69 10.66 26.50
CA TYR A 362 -20.82 10.18 27.30
C TYR A 362 -20.38 9.76 28.70
N LEU A 363 -19.30 8.96 28.80
CA LEU A 363 -18.79 8.48 30.09
C LEU A 363 -18.20 9.60 30.95
N THR A 364 -17.59 10.64 30.35
CA THR A 364 -17.01 11.76 31.12
C THR A 364 -18.05 12.57 31.91
N ASN A 365 -19.34 12.42 31.60
CA ASN A 365 -20.42 13.03 32.37
C ASN A 365 -20.52 12.46 33.80
N TYR A 366 -19.98 11.26 34.06
CA TYR A 366 -19.99 10.64 35.38
C TYR A 366 -18.76 11.01 36.20
N ASN A 367 -17.54 10.75 35.68
CA ASN A 367 -16.29 11.17 36.31
C ASN A 367 -15.16 11.30 35.28
N LYS A 368 -14.81 12.55 34.92
CA LYS A 368 -13.83 12.83 33.87
C LYS A 368 -12.43 12.25 34.11
N TYR A 369 -11.98 12.18 35.36
CA TYR A 369 -10.61 11.73 35.67
C TYR A 369 -10.49 10.21 35.62
N VAL A 370 -11.48 9.49 36.16
CA VAL A 370 -11.54 8.03 36.10
C VAL A 370 -11.66 7.57 34.65
N VAL A 371 -12.57 8.17 33.88
CA VAL A 371 -12.77 7.83 32.47
C VAL A 371 -11.52 8.12 31.64
N PHE A 372 -10.85 9.25 31.86
CA PHE A 372 -9.59 9.55 31.19
C PHE A 372 -8.50 8.52 31.50
N SER A 373 -8.38 8.10 32.77
CA SER A 373 -7.38 7.11 33.19
C SER A 373 -7.66 5.74 32.57
N LEU A 374 -8.89 5.25 32.68
CA LEU A 374 -9.31 3.97 32.09
C LEU A 374 -9.13 3.96 30.58
N PHE A 375 -9.52 5.06 29.90
CA PHE A 375 -9.38 5.17 28.46
C PHE A 375 -7.90 5.21 28.02
N SER A 376 -7.04 5.86 28.80
CA SER A 376 -5.59 5.89 28.53
C SER A 376 -4.97 4.50 28.70
N ILE A 377 -5.32 3.78 29.78
CA ILE A 377 -4.89 2.40 30.02
C ILE A 377 -5.36 1.49 28.88
N LEU A 378 -6.61 1.63 28.46
CA LEU A 378 -7.19 0.87 27.36
C LEU A 378 -6.41 1.08 26.04
N LEU A 379 -6.09 2.33 25.70
CA LEU A 379 -5.32 2.64 24.51
C LEU A 379 -3.89 2.08 24.58
N ILE A 380 -3.26 2.07 25.76
CA ILE A 380 -1.94 1.46 25.98
C ILE A 380 -2.01 -0.06 25.76
N ILE A 381 -3.03 -0.73 26.30
CA ILE A 381 -3.24 -2.18 26.11
C ILE A 381 -3.44 -2.50 24.62
N ILE A 382 -4.31 -1.76 23.93
CA ILE A 382 -4.55 -1.95 22.49
C ILE A 382 -3.26 -1.76 21.69
N ALA A 383 -2.46 -0.73 22.02
CA ALA A 383 -1.17 -0.49 21.38
C ALA A 383 -0.19 -1.64 21.58
N GLY A 384 -0.07 -2.15 22.81
CA GLY A 384 0.76 -3.32 23.12
C GLY A 384 0.36 -4.53 22.28
N LEU A 385 -0.93 -4.90 22.31
CA LEU A 385 -1.45 -6.05 21.56
C LEU A 385 -1.22 -5.93 20.05
N GLN A 386 -1.41 -4.74 19.48
CA GLN A 386 -1.20 -4.52 18.03
C GLN A 386 0.29 -4.55 17.65
N ILE A 387 1.17 -4.00 18.48
CA ILE A 387 2.62 -4.02 18.25
C ILE A 387 3.18 -5.42 18.41
N ASP A 388 2.72 -6.18 19.41
CA ASP A 388 3.12 -7.58 19.59
C ASP A 388 2.67 -8.42 18.39
N SER A 389 1.42 -8.28 17.94
CA SER A 389 0.95 -8.95 16.73
C SER A 389 1.75 -8.55 15.48
N ALA A 390 2.15 -7.27 15.35
CA ALA A 390 3.03 -6.82 14.27
C ALA A 390 4.40 -7.50 14.35
N LYS A 391 5.00 -7.56 15.55
CA LYS A 391 6.28 -8.19 15.80
C LYS A 391 6.27 -9.67 15.46
N ASP A 392 5.20 -10.39 15.81
CA ASP A 392 5.04 -11.80 15.50
C ASP A 392 5.04 -12.04 13.98
N ILE A 393 4.18 -11.32 13.25
CA ILE A 393 4.10 -11.48 11.78
C ILE A 393 5.41 -11.05 11.10
N ILE A 394 6.02 -9.94 11.52
CA ILE A 394 7.29 -9.48 10.96
C ILE A 394 8.40 -10.50 11.23
N SER A 395 8.51 -11.02 12.45
CA SER A 395 9.54 -12.00 12.82
C SER A 395 9.37 -13.31 12.07
N ASN A 396 8.15 -13.83 11.97
CA ASN A 396 7.84 -15.05 11.23
C ASN A 396 8.14 -14.95 9.72
N LYS A 397 8.30 -13.74 9.20
CA LYS A 397 8.56 -13.47 7.79
C LYS A 397 9.92 -12.83 7.54
N LYS A 398 10.75 -12.63 8.58
CA LYS A 398 12.01 -11.91 8.46
C LYS A 398 12.98 -12.59 7.49
N ASP A 399 13.10 -13.91 7.59
CA ASP A 399 14.07 -14.70 6.82
C ASP A 399 13.43 -15.41 5.61
N SER A 400 12.16 -15.09 5.29
CA SER A 400 11.51 -15.65 4.10
C SER A 400 12.28 -15.26 2.84
N TYR A 401 12.42 -16.18 1.89
CA TYR A 401 13.15 -16.01 0.62
C TYR A 401 14.68 -15.82 0.77
N GLN A 402 15.26 -16.09 1.95
CA GLN A 402 16.71 -16.01 2.17
C GLN A 402 17.49 -16.89 1.20
N GLN A 403 17.04 -18.12 0.97
CA GLN A 403 17.69 -19.07 0.07
C GLN A 403 17.67 -18.59 -1.39
N ILE A 404 16.65 -17.83 -1.81
CA ILE A 404 16.63 -17.21 -3.15
C ILE A 404 17.66 -16.10 -3.25
N LYS A 405 17.74 -15.22 -2.24
CA LYS A 405 18.76 -14.16 -2.17
C LYS A 405 20.18 -14.76 -2.24
N GLU A 406 20.45 -15.78 -1.44
CA GLU A 406 21.76 -16.45 -1.41
C GLU A 406 22.07 -17.17 -2.73
N ALA A 407 21.09 -17.86 -3.32
CA ALA A 407 21.21 -18.49 -4.63
C ALA A 407 21.54 -17.47 -5.72
N ALA A 408 20.81 -16.36 -5.76
CA ALA A 408 20.99 -15.30 -6.75
C ALA A 408 22.36 -14.62 -6.63
N LEU A 409 22.81 -14.33 -5.41
CA LEU A 409 24.15 -13.78 -5.18
C LEU A 409 25.25 -14.77 -5.57
N TRP A 410 25.08 -16.06 -5.26
CA TRP A 410 26.02 -17.08 -5.71
C TRP A 410 26.05 -17.18 -7.24
N MET A 411 24.90 -17.14 -7.91
CA MET A 411 24.86 -17.13 -9.38
C MET A 411 25.56 -15.90 -9.96
N LYS A 412 25.40 -14.72 -9.35
CA LYS A 412 26.13 -13.50 -9.75
C LYS A 412 27.64 -13.68 -9.72
N GLU A 413 28.16 -14.35 -8.70
CA GLU A 413 29.59 -14.59 -8.51
C GLU A 413 30.14 -15.66 -9.47
N ASN A 414 29.28 -16.52 -10.01
CA ASN A 414 29.67 -17.70 -10.82
C ASN A 414 29.20 -17.62 -12.28
N SER A 415 28.71 -16.47 -12.74
CA SER A 415 28.25 -16.26 -14.12
C SER A 415 28.71 -14.92 -14.70
N LEU A 416 28.73 -14.80 -16.02
CA LEU A 416 28.96 -13.55 -16.72
C LEU A 416 27.68 -12.70 -16.77
N PRO A 417 27.75 -11.36 -16.87
CA PRO A 417 26.57 -10.50 -16.96
C PRO A 417 25.60 -10.85 -18.11
N SER A 418 26.10 -11.46 -19.18
CA SER A 418 25.31 -11.91 -20.33
C SER A 418 24.62 -13.26 -20.12
N ASP A 419 24.96 -13.99 -19.06
CA ASP A 419 24.39 -15.30 -18.79
C ASP A 419 22.92 -15.18 -18.36
N ILE A 420 22.12 -16.14 -18.81
CA ILE A 420 20.68 -16.18 -18.55
C ILE A 420 20.36 -17.22 -17.47
N ILE A 421 19.40 -16.89 -16.62
CA ILE A 421 18.84 -17.79 -15.61
C ILE A 421 17.41 -18.17 -16.00
N ILE A 422 17.08 -19.46 -15.92
CA ILE A 422 15.70 -19.93 -15.97
C ILE A 422 15.23 -20.15 -14.53
N SER A 423 14.19 -19.45 -14.11
CA SER A 423 13.62 -19.61 -12.78
C SER A 423 12.20 -19.10 -12.74
N ASN A 424 11.38 -19.65 -11.85
CA ASN A 424 10.13 -19.02 -11.50
C ASN A 424 10.33 -17.82 -10.58
N SER A 425 11.41 -17.74 -9.77
CA SER A 425 11.79 -16.66 -8.84
C SER A 425 12.32 -15.38 -9.53
N ILE A 426 11.70 -14.96 -10.64
CA ILE A 426 12.28 -14.04 -11.64
C ILE A 426 12.77 -12.70 -11.08
N PRO A 427 11.93 -11.82 -10.53
CA PRO A 427 12.35 -10.48 -10.15
C PRO A 427 13.35 -10.49 -8.98
N GLN A 428 13.29 -11.50 -8.11
CA GLN A 428 14.26 -11.66 -7.01
C GLN A 428 15.63 -12.08 -7.56
N ASN A 429 15.64 -13.06 -8.49
CA ASN A 429 16.86 -13.47 -9.16
C ASN A 429 17.43 -12.33 -10.01
N GLN A 430 16.63 -11.63 -10.81
CA GLN A 430 17.10 -10.45 -11.57
C GLN A 430 17.74 -9.42 -10.64
N TYR A 431 17.04 -9.05 -9.57
CA TYR A 431 17.50 -8.02 -8.63
C TYR A 431 18.84 -8.33 -7.97
N TYR A 432 18.98 -9.54 -7.42
CA TYR A 432 20.17 -9.92 -6.66
C TYR A 432 21.30 -10.43 -7.56
N SER A 433 20.97 -11.13 -8.64
CA SER A 433 21.98 -11.70 -9.52
C SER A 433 22.53 -10.73 -10.56
N ASP A 434 21.79 -9.65 -10.86
CA ASP A 434 22.05 -8.79 -12.02
C ASP A 434 22.14 -9.59 -13.33
N ARG A 435 21.28 -10.60 -13.49
CA ARG A 435 21.16 -11.43 -14.70
C ARG A 435 19.74 -11.42 -15.22
N SER A 436 19.59 -11.46 -16.54
CA SER A 436 18.29 -11.69 -17.16
C SER A 436 17.74 -13.04 -16.71
N THR A 437 16.52 -13.03 -16.16
CA THR A 437 15.86 -14.24 -15.68
C THR A 437 14.51 -14.40 -16.36
N TYR A 438 14.21 -15.61 -16.82
CA TYR A 438 12.95 -15.93 -17.50
C TYR A 438 12.29 -17.16 -16.89
N TYR A 439 10.96 -17.21 -16.98
CA TYR A 439 10.16 -18.42 -16.72
C TYR A 439 9.64 -18.93 -18.05
N LEU A 440 10.08 -20.13 -18.43
CA LEU A 440 9.70 -20.81 -19.66
C LEU A 440 9.36 -22.26 -19.32
N GLU A 441 8.27 -22.76 -19.89
CA GLU A 441 7.84 -24.16 -19.71
C GLU A 441 8.21 -25.04 -20.91
N GLU A 442 8.33 -24.45 -22.10
CA GLU A 442 8.66 -25.17 -23.31
C GLU A 442 10.17 -25.35 -23.46
N GLU A 443 10.62 -26.60 -23.51
CA GLU A 443 12.03 -26.98 -23.68
C GLU A 443 12.69 -26.27 -24.87
N GLN A 444 12.01 -26.19 -26.02
CA GLN A 444 12.58 -25.54 -27.20
C GLN A 444 12.86 -24.06 -26.98
N GLU A 445 12.04 -23.37 -26.17
CA GLU A 445 12.26 -21.97 -25.83
C GLU A 445 13.39 -21.82 -24.81
N ILE A 446 13.45 -22.72 -23.82
CA ILE A 446 14.54 -22.78 -22.84
C ILE A 446 15.88 -22.92 -23.57
N LEU A 447 16.01 -23.90 -24.46
CA LEU A 447 17.27 -24.18 -25.16
C LEU A 447 17.66 -23.08 -26.14
N LYS A 448 16.69 -22.37 -26.75
CA LYS A 448 16.96 -21.20 -27.61
C LYS A 448 17.67 -20.06 -26.86
N LEU A 449 17.43 -19.93 -25.55
CA LEU A 449 18.08 -18.90 -24.73
C LEU A 449 19.51 -19.27 -24.31
N ASN A 450 19.93 -20.52 -24.48
CA ASN A 450 21.22 -21.03 -23.98
C ASN A 450 21.52 -20.60 -22.52
N PRO A 451 20.61 -20.89 -21.57
CA PRO A 451 20.75 -20.44 -20.19
C PRO A 451 21.96 -21.09 -19.50
N LYS A 452 22.59 -20.35 -18.60
CA LYS A 452 23.67 -20.88 -17.76
C LYS A 452 23.13 -21.73 -16.62
N TYR A 453 22.04 -21.25 -16.00
CA TYR A 453 21.44 -21.89 -14.83
C TYR A 453 19.94 -22.12 -14.98
N TYR A 454 19.47 -23.21 -14.38
CA TYR A 454 18.05 -23.51 -14.17
C TYR A 454 17.82 -23.66 -12.67
N VAL A 455 16.87 -22.90 -12.13
CA VAL A 455 16.63 -22.79 -10.69
C VAL A 455 15.22 -23.24 -10.37
N VAL A 456 15.14 -24.33 -9.62
CA VAL A 456 13.91 -24.91 -9.09
C VAL A 456 13.78 -24.49 -7.64
N SER A 457 12.63 -23.96 -7.23
CA SER A 457 12.39 -23.54 -5.84
C SER A 457 10.95 -23.80 -5.39
N ILE A 458 10.76 -23.97 -4.08
CA ILE A 458 9.44 -24.18 -3.46
C ILE A 458 8.68 -22.88 -3.18
N PHE A 459 9.34 -21.73 -3.35
CA PHE A 459 8.81 -20.43 -2.92
C PHE A 459 7.76 -19.87 -3.89
N GLU A 460 7.85 -20.24 -5.16
CA GLU A 460 6.93 -19.80 -6.21
C GLU A 460 6.20 -21.00 -6.82
N ARG A 461 4.90 -20.85 -7.05
CA ARG A 461 4.08 -21.91 -7.66
C ARG A 461 4.52 -22.13 -9.10
N SER A 462 5.11 -23.28 -9.38
CA SER A 462 5.58 -23.66 -10.71
C SER A 462 4.80 -24.87 -11.21
N ALA A 463 4.68 -25.03 -12.53
CA ALA A 463 4.13 -26.26 -13.10
C ALA A 463 5.00 -27.45 -12.70
N GLN A 464 4.39 -28.63 -12.48
CA GLN A 464 5.14 -29.84 -12.12
C GLN A 464 6.19 -30.19 -13.19
N SER A 465 5.87 -29.95 -14.46
CA SER A 465 6.80 -30.09 -15.58
C SER A 465 8.07 -29.26 -15.42
N PHE A 466 7.95 -28.02 -14.95
CA PHE A 466 9.08 -27.12 -14.67
C PHE A 466 9.97 -27.66 -13.55
N LEU A 467 9.36 -28.16 -12.46
CA LEU A 467 10.08 -28.69 -11.30
C LEU A 467 10.88 -29.97 -11.66
N GLU A 468 10.28 -30.85 -12.45
CA GLU A 468 10.87 -32.15 -12.83
C GLU A 468 11.80 -32.06 -14.06
N TYR A 469 11.82 -30.95 -14.79
CA TYR A 469 12.51 -30.85 -16.07
C TYR A 469 14.02 -31.15 -16.00
N PRO A 470 14.80 -30.59 -15.05
CA PRO A 470 16.23 -30.90 -14.93
C PRO A 470 16.49 -32.37 -14.61
N GLU A 471 15.65 -32.98 -13.76
CA GLU A 471 15.80 -34.38 -13.35
C GLU A 471 15.48 -35.36 -14.49
N LYS A 472 14.53 -34.99 -15.37
CA LYS A 472 14.17 -35.77 -16.57
C LYS A 472 15.18 -35.64 -17.71
N ASN A 473 16.07 -34.65 -17.66
CA ASN A 473 17.06 -34.36 -18.71
C ASN A 473 18.48 -34.25 -18.12
N PRO A 474 18.99 -35.32 -17.46
CA PRO A 474 20.29 -35.30 -16.78
C PRO A 474 21.48 -35.18 -17.75
N ASP A 475 21.27 -35.46 -19.04
CA ASP A 475 22.22 -35.23 -20.13
C ASP A 475 22.42 -33.74 -20.44
N LYS A 476 21.45 -32.89 -20.09
CA LYS A 476 21.46 -31.44 -20.32
C LYS A 476 21.71 -30.63 -19.07
N TRP A 477 21.36 -31.17 -17.89
CA TRP A 477 21.38 -30.43 -16.64
C TRP A 477 22.14 -31.17 -15.55
N LYS A 478 23.09 -30.47 -14.93
CA LYS A 478 23.86 -31.00 -13.80
C LYS A 478 23.51 -30.22 -12.53
N GLY A 479 23.02 -30.90 -11.50
CA GLY A 479 22.82 -30.29 -10.18
C GLY A 479 24.16 -29.84 -9.59
N ILE A 480 24.29 -28.55 -9.28
CA ILE A 480 25.55 -27.95 -8.77
C ILE A 480 25.42 -27.43 -7.35
N LYS A 481 24.22 -27.05 -6.90
CA LYS A 481 24.01 -26.49 -5.57
C LYS A 481 22.59 -26.67 -5.08
N VAL A 482 22.42 -26.93 -3.78
CA VAL A 482 21.13 -27.04 -3.11
C VAL A 482 21.15 -26.20 -1.84
N TYR A 483 20.07 -25.45 -1.61
CA TYR A 483 19.81 -24.67 -0.42
C TYR A 483 18.66 -25.30 0.38
N TYR A 484 18.72 -25.19 1.69
CA TYR A 484 17.84 -25.87 2.64
C TYR A 484 17.15 -24.88 3.57
N LEU A 485 15.95 -25.23 4.05
CA LEU A 485 15.23 -24.43 5.06
C LEU A 485 15.84 -24.58 6.46
N ASP A 486 16.44 -25.74 6.72
CA ASP A 486 16.98 -26.13 8.01
C ASP A 486 18.51 -26.30 7.97
N GLN A 487 19.15 -26.16 9.13
CA GLN A 487 20.60 -26.30 9.28
C GLN A 487 21.07 -27.75 9.11
N GLU A 488 20.21 -28.73 9.38
CA GLU A 488 20.51 -30.17 9.23
C GLU A 488 20.49 -30.63 7.76
N LYS A 489 20.10 -29.74 6.84
CA LYS A 489 20.00 -29.99 5.39
C LYS A 489 19.04 -31.12 5.05
N THR A 490 17.90 -31.19 5.75
CA THR A 490 16.88 -32.23 5.54
C THR A 490 15.73 -31.77 4.64
N GLN A 491 15.51 -30.45 4.52
CA GLN A 491 14.40 -29.86 3.78
C GLN A 491 14.94 -28.97 2.64
N PRO A 492 15.19 -29.53 1.44
CA PRO A 492 15.65 -28.74 0.31
C PRO A 492 14.56 -27.74 -0.09
N SER A 493 14.95 -26.48 -0.27
CA SER A 493 14.05 -25.40 -0.68
C SER A 493 14.31 -24.89 -2.10
N LEU A 494 15.55 -25.01 -2.55
CA LEU A 494 15.98 -24.50 -3.85
C LEU A 494 17.17 -25.30 -4.37
N ALA A 495 17.14 -25.66 -5.65
CA ALA A 495 18.23 -26.33 -6.34
C ALA A 495 18.63 -25.54 -7.59
N ILE A 496 19.94 -25.46 -7.84
CA ILE A 496 20.54 -24.86 -9.03
C ILE A 496 21.12 -25.99 -9.88
N TYR A 497 20.77 -25.96 -11.17
CA TYR A 497 21.29 -26.83 -12.20
C TYR A 497 22.08 -26.00 -13.22
N GLU A 498 23.25 -26.48 -13.62
CA GLU A 498 24.05 -25.91 -14.71
C GLU A 498 23.70 -26.59 -16.02
N TYR A 499 23.57 -25.81 -17.09
CA TYR A 499 23.41 -26.35 -18.44
C TYR A 499 24.74 -26.94 -18.93
N ILE A 500 24.72 -28.21 -19.31
CA ILE A 500 25.87 -28.99 -19.83
C ILE A 500 25.62 -29.57 -21.22
N GLY A 501 24.46 -29.27 -21.82
CA GLY A 501 24.13 -29.71 -23.18
C GLY A 501 25.05 -29.06 -24.21
N ASN A 502 25.58 -29.87 -25.13
CA ASN A 502 26.38 -29.42 -26.27
C ASN A 502 25.53 -28.75 -27.36
#